data_AF-A0A2J8M7M5-F1
#
_entry.id   AF-A0A2J8M7M5-F1
#
_cell.length_a   1.000
_cell.length_b   1.000
_cell.length_c   1.000
_cell.angle_alpha   90.00
_cell.angle_beta   90.00
_cell.angle_gamma   90.00
#
_symmetry.space_group_name_H-M   'P 1'
#
loop_
_entity.id
_entity.type
_entity.pdbx_description
1 polymer ?
#
loop_
_entity_poly.entity_id
_entity_poly.type
_entity_poly.pdbx_seq_one_letter_code
_entity_poly.pdbx_strand_id
1 'polypeptide(L)'
;ETDAVFLLESINGKSESPDHMVSQYQQALEEIERLKKQCSALQHVKAECSQCSNNESKSEMDEMAVQLDDVFRQLDKCSIERDQYKSEVELLEMEKSQIRSQCEELKTEVEQLKSTNQQTATDVSTSSNIEESVNHMDGESLKLRSLRVNVGQLLAMIVPDLDLQQVNYDVDVVDEILGQVVEQMSEISST
;
A
#
# COMPACT_ATOMS: atom_id res chain seq x y z
N GLU A 1 29.22 67.47 82.06
CA GLU A 1 30.47 68.07 81.55
C GLU A 1 30.91 67.24 80.37
N THR A 2 30.73 67.79 79.15
CA THR A 2 31.85 68.21 78.26
C THR A 2 32.59 66.98 77.74
N ASP A 3 32.51 66.62 76.45
CA ASP A 3 33.11 67.44 75.41
C ASP A 3 32.51 67.10 74.04
N ALA A 4 31.92 68.12 73.42
CA ALA A 4 31.81 68.19 71.98
C ALA A 4 33.14 68.75 71.49
N VAL A 5 33.91 67.95 70.74
CA VAL A 5 34.79 68.39 69.64
C VAL A 5 35.57 67.17 69.15
N PHE A 6 35.84 67.18 67.84
CA PHE A 6 36.77 66.33 67.13
C PHE A 6 36.19 65.07 66.46
N LEU A 7 35.46 65.30 65.37
CA LEU A 7 35.75 64.70 64.06
C LEU A 7 34.92 65.44 62.98
N LEU A 8 34.96 66.77 63.00
CA LEU A 8 34.48 67.64 61.93
C LEU A 8 35.68 68.17 61.14
N GLU A 9 36.54 67.24 60.71
CA GLU A 9 37.67 67.54 59.84
C GLU A 9 37.57 66.69 58.58
N SER A 10 36.73 67.16 57.67
CA SER A 10 36.93 67.02 56.23
C SER A 10 36.44 68.29 55.58
N ILE A 11 37.34 69.27 55.64
CA ILE A 11 37.35 70.50 54.87
C ILE A 11 37.34 70.13 53.40
N ASN A 12 36.23 70.40 52.71
CA ASN A 12 36.29 70.94 51.35
C ASN A 12 35.13 71.92 51.17
N GLY A 13 35.37 73.17 51.54
CA GLY A 13 34.41 74.25 51.45
C GLY A 13 34.04 74.59 50.01
N LYS A 14 32.75 74.47 49.70
CA LYS A 14 31.98 75.48 48.97
C LYS A 14 30.63 75.56 49.67
N SER A 15 30.31 76.71 50.27
CA SER A 15 28.93 77.02 50.60
C SER A 15 28.18 77.04 49.27
N GLU A 16 27.50 75.95 48.92
CA GLU A 16 26.63 75.94 47.74
C GLU A 16 25.62 77.07 47.92
N SER A 17 25.57 78.00 46.96
CA SER A 17 24.57 79.07 46.96
C SER A 17 23.18 78.45 47.14
N PRO A 18 22.24 79.07 47.87
CA PRO A 18 20.84 78.62 47.91
C PRO A 18 20.28 78.31 46.51
N ASP A 19 20.70 79.06 45.49
CA ASP A 19 20.34 78.83 44.08
C ASP A 19 20.89 77.51 43.51
N HIS A 20 22.06 77.07 43.95
CA HIS A 20 22.65 75.79 43.55
C HIS A 20 21.89 74.61 44.16
N MET A 21 21.51 74.69 45.44
CA MET A 21 20.68 73.68 46.08
C MET A 21 19.29 73.57 45.44
N VAL A 22 18.66 74.71 45.12
CA VAL A 22 17.37 74.74 44.42
C VAL A 22 17.49 74.12 43.02
N SER A 23 18.57 74.40 42.30
CA SER A 23 18.83 73.82 40.97
C SER A 23 19.02 72.30 41.04
N GLN A 24 19.77 71.78 42.03
CA GLN A 24 19.93 70.33 42.21
C GLN A 24 18.62 69.63 42.58
N TYR A 25 17.80 70.24 43.43
CA TYR A 25 16.49 69.69 43.79
C TYR A 25 15.55 69.65 42.58
N GLN A 26 15.53 70.71 41.77
CA GLN A 26 14.75 70.77 40.53
C GLN A 26 15.21 69.68 39.54
N GLN A 27 16.52 69.51 39.35
CA GLN A 27 17.09 68.47 38.49
C GLN A 27 16.72 67.06 38.99
N ALA A 28 16.71 66.84 40.31
CA ALA A 28 16.30 65.57 40.89
C ALA A 28 14.81 65.27 40.67
N LEU A 29 13.93 66.28 40.72
CA LEU A 29 12.51 66.13 40.41
C LEU A 29 12.27 65.77 38.95
N GLU A 30 12.97 66.42 38.02
CA GLU A 30 12.91 66.11 36.59
C GLU A 30 13.40 64.70 36.30
N GLU A 31 14.47 64.26 36.99
CA GLU A 31 15.00 62.91 36.90
C GLU A 31 14.02 61.86 37.45
N ILE A 32 13.36 62.13 38.58
CA ILE A 32 12.31 61.26 39.13
C ILE A 32 11.14 61.14 38.15
N GLU A 33 10.72 62.24 37.51
CA GLU A 33 9.64 62.20 36.53
C GLU A 33 10.04 61.40 35.28
N ARG A 34 11.28 61.57 34.82
CA ARG A 34 11.85 60.80 33.70
C ARG A 34 11.90 59.31 34.04
N LEU A 35 12.40 58.95 35.22
CA LEU A 35 12.46 57.57 35.71
C LEU A 35 11.06 56.98 35.86
N LYS A 36 10.08 57.74 36.34
CA LYS A 36 8.68 57.30 36.45
C LYS A 36 8.10 56.95 35.07
N LYS A 37 8.36 57.79 34.05
CA LYS A 37 7.96 57.53 32.66
C LYS A 37 8.62 56.25 32.12
N GLN A 38 9.91 56.05 32.40
CA GLN A 38 10.61 54.81 32.02
C GLN A 38 10.04 53.57 32.73
N CYS A 39 9.76 53.66 34.04
CA CYS A 39 9.16 52.57 34.79
C CYS A 39 7.76 52.20 34.27
N SER A 40 6.93 53.18 33.89
CA SER A 40 5.63 52.89 33.28
C SER A 40 5.76 52.22 31.91
N ALA A 41 6.72 52.67 31.07
CA ALA A 41 6.97 52.04 29.78
C ALA A 41 7.48 50.60 29.96
N LEU A 42 8.37 50.37 30.93
CA LEU A 42 8.89 49.04 31.24
C LEU A 42 7.80 48.10 31.77
N GLN A 43 6.87 48.61 32.58
CA GLN A 43 5.70 47.85 33.06
C GLN A 43 4.76 47.48 31.92
N HIS A 44 4.53 48.38 30.95
CA HIS A 44 3.74 48.10 29.77
C HIS A 44 4.36 46.98 28.93
N VAL A 45 5.65 47.10 28.60
CA VAL A 45 6.40 46.07 27.85
C VAL A 45 6.40 44.73 28.59
N LYS A 46 6.54 44.75 29.92
CA LYS A 46 6.46 43.53 30.74
C LYS A 46 5.08 42.86 30.64
N ALA A 47 4.00 43.66 30.66
CA ALA A 47 2.64 43.14 30.54
C ALA A 47 2.41 42.52 29.14
N GLU A 48 2.80 43.22 28.08
CA GLU A 48 2.71 42.72 26.70
C GLU A 48 3.53 41.43 26.50
N CYS A 49 4.76 41.39 27.01
CA CYS A 49 5.62 40.20 26.92
C CYS A 49 5.04 39.01 27.70
N SER A 50 4.41 39.26 28.86
CA SER A 50 3.72 38.21 29.61
C SER A 50 2.46 37.71 28.89
N GLN A 51 1.81 38.56 28.10
CA GLN A 51 0.63 38.21 27.32
C GLN A 51 0.99 37.34 26.10
N CYS A 52 2.13 37.60 25.45
CA CYS A 52 2.67 36.73 24.38
C CYS A 52 3.08 35.32 24.88
N SER A 53 3.39 35.20 26.17
CA SER A 53 3.80 33.94 26.81
C SER A 53 2.60 33.12 27.34
N ASN A 54 1.41 33.71 27.40
CA ASN A 54 0.26 33.09 28.06
C ASN A 54 -0.60 32.27 27.09
N ASN A 55 -0.56 30.96 27.32
CA ASN A 55 -1.52 29.91 26.91
C ASN A 55 -1.64 29.57 25.42
N GLU A 56 -1.76 30.52 24.49
CA GLU A 56 -2.00 30.21 23.07
C GLU A 56 -0.76 29.58 22.41
N SER A 57 0.40 30.25 22.47
CA SER A 57 1.66 29.74 21.91
C SER A 57 2.11 28.40 22.52
N LYS A 58 1.76 28.16 23.79
CA LYS A 58 2.09 26.91 24.48
C LYS A 58 1.14 25.78 24.05
N SER A 59 -0.15 26.07 23.92
CA SER A 59 -1.16 25.14 23.41
C SER A 59 -0.85 24.71 21.97
N GLU A 60 -0.48 25.66 21.10
CA GLU A 60 -0.09 25.38 19.72
C GLU A 60 1.14 24.47 19.65
N MET A 61 2.13 24.67 20.53
CA MET A 61 3.31 23.83 20.61
C MET A 61 2.98 22.40 21.05
N ASP A 62 2.10 22.25 22.05
CA ASP A 62 1.61 20.95 22.51
C ASP A 62 0.80 20.23 21.41
N GLU A 63 -0.04 20.95 20.68
CA GLU A 63 -0.79 20.43 19.53
C GLU A 63 0.14 19.98 18.39
N MET A 64 1.15 20.78 18.05
CA MET A 64 2.17 20.41 17.06
C MET A 64 2.96 19.17 17.50
N ALA A 65 3.26 19.03 18.80
CA ALA A 65 3.94 17.84 19.32
C ALA A 65 3.09 16.57 19.16
N VAL A 66 1.77 16.65 19.40
CA VAL A 66 0.84 15.54 19.18
C VAL A 66 0.75 15.19 17.70
N GLN A 67 0.62 16.19 16.82
CA GLN A 67 0.59 15.95 15.37
C GLN A 67 1.89 15.30 14.87
N LEU A 68 3.04 15.71 15.42
CA LEU A 68 4.32 15.13 15.07
C LEU A 68 4.42 13.65 15.51
N ASP A 69 3.95 13.31 16.72
CA ASP A 69 3.86 11.91 17.18
C ASP A 69 2.95 11.06 16.26
N ASP A 70 1.80 11.61 15.87
CA ASP A 70 0.88 10.95 14.95
C ASP A 70 1.51 10.67 13.58
N VAL A 71 2.32 11.61 13.07
CA VAL A 71 3.06 11.42 11.81
C VAL A 71 4.15 10.36 11.97
N PHE A 72 4.89 10.34 13.08
CA PHE A 72 5.89 9.29 13.32
C PHE A 72 5.26 7.91 13.40
N ARG A 73 4.15 7.77 14.12
CA ARG A 73 3.42 6.50 14.21
C ARG A 73 2.89 6.04 12.85
N GLN A 74 2.42 6.97 12.02
CA GLN A 74 2.03 6.67 10.64
C GLN A 74 3.22 6.26 9.77
N LEU A 75 4.36 6.94 9.91
CA LEU A 75 5.58 6.60 9.18
C LEU A 75 6.08 5.19 9.53
N ASP A 76 6.06 4.83 10.81
CA ASP A 76 6.42 3.47 11.27
C ASP A 76 5.49 2.42 10.67
N LYS A 77 4.17 2.68 10.69
CA LYS A 77 3.19 1.79 10.04
C LYS A 77 3.47 1.64 8.55
N CYS A 78 3.65 2.74 7.83
CA CYS A 78 3.99 2.72 6.41
C CYS A 78 5.31 2.00 6.13
N SER A 79 6.31 2.12 7.01
CA SER A 79 7.58 1.43 6.87
C SER A 79 7.41 -0.09 7.02
N ILE A 80 6.62 -0.53 8.01
CA ILE A 80 6.30 -1.95 8.22
C ILE A 80 5.55 -2.52 7.01
N GLU A 81 4.52 -1.82 6.53
CA GLU A 81 3.74 -2.25 5.36
C GLU A 81 4.62 -2.34 4.09
N ARG A 82 5.51 -1.36 3.88
CA ARG A 82 6.49 -1.39 2.78
C ARG A 82 7.38 -2.62 2.87
N ASP A 83 7.90 -2.93 4.05
CA ASP A 83 8.81 -4.05 4.24
C ASP A 83 8.09 -5.40 4.04
N GLN A 84 6.82 -5.49 4.43
CA GLN A 84 5.95 -6.63 4.15
C GLN A 84 5.74 -6.83 2.64
N TYR A 85 5.33 -5.77 1.92
CA TYR A 85 5.14 -5.85 0.47
C TYR A 85 6.43 -6.20 -0.26
N LYS A 86 7.57 -5.68 0.20
CA LYS A 86 8.87 -6.04 -0.36
C LYS A 86 9.14 -7.54 -0.23
N SER A 87 8.91 -8.11 0.95
CA SER A 87 9.06 -9.55 1.18
C SER A 87 8.10 -10.39 0.33
N GLU A 88 6.85 -9.93 0.14
CA GLU A 88 5.86 -10.61 -0.69
C GLU A 88 6.28 -10.62 -2.16
N VAL A 89 6.78 -9.49 -2.67
CA VAL A 89 7.32 -9.40 -4.04
C VAL A 89 8.49 -10.34 -4.24
N GLU A 90 9.44 -10.40 -3.30
CA GLU A 90 10.58 -11.33 -3.36
C GLU A 90 10.11 -12.80 -3.41
N LEU A 91 9.11 -13.16 -2.61
CA LEU A 91 8.54 -14.51 -2.61
C LEU A 91 7.86 -14.85 -3.95
N LEU A 92 7.05 -13.94 -4.48
CA LEU A 92 6.38 -14.11 -5.76
C LEU A 92 7.38 -14.20 -6.94
N GLU A 93 8.48 -13.45 -6.89
CA GLU A 93 9.54 -13.54 -7.88
C GLU A 93 10.26 -14.90 -7.85
N MET A 94 10.47 -15.45 -6.65
CA MET A 94 11.00 -16.81 -6.49
C MET A 94 10.05 -17.85 -7.07
N GLU A 95 8.76 -17.81 -6.71
CA GLU A 95 7.75 -18.74 -7.22
C GLU A 95 7.63 -18.66 -8.75
N LYS A 96 7.57 -17.44 -9.30
CA LYS A 96 7.55 -17.20 -10.76
C LYS A 96 8.76 -17.82 -11.45
N SER A 97 9.94 -17.70 -10.85
CA SER A 97 11.18 -18.26 -11.40
C SER A 97 11.18 -19.79 -11.34
N GLN A 98 10.67 -20.36 -10.24
CA GLN A 98 10.50 -21.80 -10.09
C GLN A 98 9.51 -22.37 -11.11
N ILE A 99 8.33 -21.78 -11.25
CA ILE A 99 7.32 -22.19 -12.23
C ILE A 99 7.89 -22.10 -13.64
N ARG A 100 8.62 -21.02 -13.98
CA ARG A 100 9.27 -20.89 -15.28
C ARG A 100 10.25 -22.04 -15.54
N SER A 101 11.07 -22.40 -14.55
CA SER A 101 12.00 -23.53 -14.66
C SER A 101 11.27 -24.84 -14.92
N GLN A 102 10.18 -25.10 -14.20
CA GLN A 102 9.37 -26.31 -14.39
C GLN A 102 8.70 -26.34 -15.77
N CYS A 103 8.21 -25.19 -16.26
CA CYS A 103 7.64 -25.10 -17.60
C CYS A 103 8.68 -25.39 -18.68
N GLU A 104 9.90 -24.88 -18.56
CA GLU A 104 10.98 -25.19 -19.51
C GLU A 104 11.38 -26.67 -19.45
N GLU A 105 11.48 -27.25 -18.26
CA GLU A 105 11.76 -28.68 -18.08
C GLU A 105 10.68 -29.55 -18.75
N LEU A 106 9.40 -29.32 -18.45
CA LEU A 106 8.28 -30.02 -19.07
C LEU A 106 8.24 -29.84 -20.59
N LYS A 107 8.54 -28.63 -21.08
CA LYS A 107 8.61 -28.37 -22.52
C LYS A 107 9.71 -29.22 -23.16
N THR A 108 10.88 -29.31 -22.54
CA THR A 108 11.96 -30.17 -23.03
C THR A 108 11.60 -31.65 -22.99
N GLU A 109 10.91 -32.12 -21.95
CA GLU A 109 10.43 -33.49 -21.84
C GLU A 109 9.42 -33.82 -22.95
N VAL A 110 8.46 -32.91 -23.21
CA VAL A 110 7.49 -33.04 -24.30
C VAL A 110 8.18 -33.10 -25.66
N GLU A 111 9.18 -32.24 -25.91
CA GLU A 111 9.96 -32.27 -27.15
C GLU A 111 10.77 -33.56 -27.31
N GLN A 112 11.36 -34.08 -26.23
CA GLN A 112 12.06 -35.36 -26.22
C GLN A 112 11.11 -36.53 -26.50
N LEU A 113 9.98 -36.62 -25.80
CA LEU A 113 8.98 -37.67 -26.02
C LEU A 113 8.42 -37.65 -27.45
N LYS A 114 8.16 -36.45 -28.00
CA LYS A 114 7.76 -36.28 -29.41
C LYS A 114 8.83 -36.81 -30.37
N SER A 115 10.10 -36.52 -30.10
CA SER A 115 11.22 -36.98 -30.92
C SER A 115 11.41 -38.50 -30.83
N THR A 116 11.29 -39.08 -29.64
CA THR A 116 11.36 -40.54 -29.43
C THR A 116 10.20 -41.25 -30.12
N ASN A 117 8.97 -40.74 -30.03
CA ASN A 117 7.81 -41.30 -30.74
C ASN A 117 7.95 -41.21 -32.26
N GLN A 118 8.53 -40.13 -32.79
CA GLN A 118 8.84 -40.03 -34.22
C GLN A 118 9.91 -41.06 -34.63
N GLN A 119 10.95 -41.24 -33.81
CA GLN A 119 12.02 -42.22 -34.07
C GLN A 119 11.52 -43.67 -34.03
N THR A 120 10.71 -44.05 -33.03
CA THR A 120 10.09 -45.39 -32.97
C THR A 120 9.07 -45.59 -34.09
N ALA A 121 8.36 -44.55 -34.52
CA ALA A 121 7.51 -44.62 -35.70
C ALA A 121 8.32 -44.84 -36.99
N THR A 122 9.47 -44.18 -37.16
CA THR A 122 10.34 -44.38 -38.33
C THR A 122 11.04 -45.74 -38.34
N ASP A 123 11.45 -46.27 -37.18
CA ASP A 123 12.09 -47.60 -37.09
C ASP A 123 11.09 -48.75 -37.32
N VAL A 124 9.80 -48.52 -37.06
CA VAL A 124 8.71 -49.45 -37.41
C VAL A 124 8.25 -49.24 -38.87
N SER A 125 8.50 -48.07 -39.46
CA SER A 125 8.00 -47.68 -40.79
C SER A 125 8.98 -47.93 -41.94
N THR A 126 9.50 -49.15 -42.03
CA THR A 126 9.71 -49.75 -43.37
C THR A 126 8.37 -50.09 -44.07
N SER A 127 7.23 -49.70 -43.51
CA SER A 127 5.91 -49.73 -44.15
C SER A 127 5.11 -48.44 -43.91
N SER A 128 4.97 -47.63 -44.96
CA SER A 128 3.93 -46.62 -45.26
C SER A 128 3.70 -45.40 -44.34
N ASN A 129 4.16 -44.22 -44.81
CA ASN A 129 3.44 -42.92 -44.91
C ASN A 129 2.37 -42.56 -43.84
N ILE A 130 2.76 -41.99 -42.69
CA ILE A 130 1.84 -41.54 -41.60
C ILE A 130 2.16 -40.10 -41.11
N GLU A 131 2.99 -39.30 -41.79
CA GLU A 131 3.32 -37.95 -41.30
C GLU A 131 2.14 -36.95 -41.28
N GLU A 132 1.04 -37.23 -42.00
CA GLU A 132 -0.17 -36.38 -42.01
C GLU A 132 -1.18 -36.74 -40.90
N SER A 133 -1.05 -37.90 -40.25
CA SER A 133 -2.09 -38.47 -39.38
C SER A 133 -2.12 -37.88 -37.96
N VAL A 134 -1.00 -37.38 -37.44
CA VAL A 134 -0.89 -37.02 -36.01
C VAL A 134 -1.53 -35.66 -35.70
N ASN A 135 -1.45 -34.69 -36.60
CA ASN A 135 -2.22 -33.43 -36.50
C ASN A 135 -3.69 -33.63 -36.88
N HIS A 136 -3.99 -34.63 -37.72
CA HIS A 136 -5.35 -34.98 -38.10
C HIS A 136 -6.14 -35.57 -36.92
N MET A 137 -5.53 -36.43 -36.10
CA MET A 137 -6.18 -37.06 -34.94
C MET A 137 -6.65 -36.07 -33.87
N ASP A 138 -5.85 -35.05 -33.54
CA ASP A 138 -6.24 -34.04 -32.53
C ASP A 138 -7.38 -33.13 -33.07
N GLY A 139 -7.29 -32.73 -34.34
CA GLY A 139 -8.34 -31.96 -35.01
C GLY A 139 -9.65 -32.74 -35.21
N GLU A 140 -9.57 -34.04 -35.48
CA GLU A 140 -10.73 -34.93 -35.57
C GLU A 140 -11.39 -35.15 -34.21
N SER A 141 -10.61 -35.31 -33.14
CA SER A 141 -11.13 -35.42 -31.77
C SER A 141 -11.93 -34.17 -31.37
N LEU A 142 -11.41 -32.97 -31.66
CA LEU A 142 -12.13 -31.72 -31.40
C LEU A 142 -13.41 -31.58 -32.23
N LYS A 143 -13.39 -31.98 -33.51
CA LYS A 143 -14.58 -32.00 -34.36
C LYS A 143 -15.62 -33.00 -33.86
N LEU A 144 -15.19 -34.18 -33.42
CA LEU A 144 -16.08 -35.22 -32.88
C LEU A 144 -16.72 -34.77 -31.57
N ARG A 145 -15.94 -34.17 -30.66
CA ARG A 145 -16.48 -33.52 -29.45
C ARG A 145 -17.53 -32.47 -29.79
N SER A 146 -17.23 -31.59 -30.75
CA SER A 146 -18.16 -30.55 -31.19
C SER A 146 -19.45 -31.13 -31.79
N LEU A 147 -19.34 -32.20 -32.56
CA LEU A 147 -20.50 -32.93 -33.08
C LEU A 147 -21.33 -33.55 -31.95
N ARG A 148 -20.69 -34.20 -30.98
CA ARG A 148 -21.37 -34.77 -29.81
C ARG A 148 -22.09 -33.71 -28.98
N VAL A 149 -21.55 -32.50 -28.87
CA VAL A 149 -22.26 -31.37 -28.22
C VAL A 149 -23.54 -31.02 -28.98
N ASN A 150 -23.47 -30.89 -30.30
CA ASN A 150 -24.64 -30.58 -31.12
C ASN A 150 -25.69 -31.69 -31.06
N VAL A 151 -25.26 -32.96 -31.10
CA VAL A 151 -26.14 -34.11 -30.95
C VAL A 151 -26.78 -34.14 -29.57
N GLY A 152 -26.02 -33.89 -28.49
CA GLY A 152 -26.56 -33.77 -27.14
C GLY A 152 -27.65 -32.70 -27.03
N GLN A 153 -27.42 -31.53 -27.60
CA GLN A 153 -28.44 -30.46 -27.65
C GLN A 153 -29.71 -30.88 -28.38
N LEU A 154 -29.59 -31.60 -29.50
CA LEU A 154 -30.73 -32.15 -30.23
C LEU A 154 -31.45 -33.23 -29.42
N LEU A 155 -30.70 -34.11 -28.76
CA LEU A 155 -31.26 -35.15 -27.89
C LEU A 155 -32.06 -34.55 -26.74
N ALA A 156 -31.66 -33.40 -26.18
CA ALA A 156 -32.44 -32.72 -25.14
C ALA A 156 -33.83 -32.25 -25.63
N MET A 157 -34.03 -32.08 -26.94
CA MET A 157 -35.37 -31.79 -27.49
C MET A 157 -36.27 -33.03 -27.52
N ILE A 158 -35.67 -34.22 -27.58
CA ILE A 158 -36.35 -35.51 -27.70
C ILE A 158 -36.50 -36.16 -26.31
N VAL A 159 -35.51 -35.95 -25.44
CA VAL A 159 -35.42 -36.45 -24.06
C VAL A 159 -35.33 -35.23 -23.13
N PRO A 160 -36.46 -34.67 -22.68
CA PRO A 160 -36.48 -33.42 -21.92
C PRO A 160 -35.78 -33.50 -20.56
N ASP A 161 -35.67 -34.70 -19.99
CA ASP A 161 -35.02 -34.97 -18.72
C ASP A 161 -33.49 -35.17 -18.85
N LEU A 162 -32.94 -35.05 -20.07
CA LEU A 162 -31.50 -35.17 -20.31
C LEU A 162 -30.76 -33.93 -19.80
N ASP A 163 -30.04 -34.08 -18.69
CA ASP A 163 -29.20 -33.03 -18.12
C ASP A 163 -27.87 -32.92 -18.87
N LEU A 164 -27.79 -31.95 -19.79
CA LEU A 164 -26.60 -31.67 -20.59
C LEU A 164 -25.36 -31.27 -19.76
N GLN A 165 -25.52 -30.84 -18.51
CA GLN A 165 -24.39 -30.50 -17.64
C GLN A 165 -23.65 -31.73 -17.12
N GLN A 166 -24.32 -32.88 -17.06
CA GLN A 166 -23.74 -34.14 -16.57
C GLN A 166 -23.14 -35.00 -17.68
N VAL A 167 -23.39 -34.66 -18.95
CA VAL A 167 -22.92 -35.42 -20.11
C VAL A 167 -21.44 -35.11 -20.40
N ASN A 168 -20.61 -36.15 -20.43
CA ASN A 168 -19.23 -36.04 -20.88
C ASN A 168 -19.12 -36.25 -22.40
N TYR A 169 -18.75 -35.20 -23.12
CA TYR A 169 -18.65 -35.19 -24.59
C TYR A 169 -17.31 -35.72 -25.13
N ASP A 170 -16.34 -35.99 -24.25
CA ASP A 170 -15.02 -36.54 -24.63
C ASP A 170 -15.04 -38.05 -24.84
N VAL A 171 -16.15 -38.71 -24.51
CA VAL A 171 -16.35 -40.17 -24.58
C VAL A 171 -17.68 -40.49 -25.25
N ASP A 172 -17.95 -41.77 -25.48
CA ASP A 172 -19.06 -42.26 -26.32
C ASP A 172 -20.45 -42.21 -25.64
N VAL A 173 -20.61 -41.45 -24.55
CA VAL A 173 -21.86 -41.36 -23.77
C VAL A 173 -23.01 -40.81 -24.62
N VAL A 174 -22.75 -39.79 -25.45
CA VAL A 174 -23.76 -39.24 -26.37
C VAL A 174 -24.18 -40.26 -27.42
N ASP A 175 -23.24 -41.07 -27.90
CA ASP A 175 -23.49 -42.10 -28.91
C ASP A 175 -24.38 -43.22 -28.34
N GLU A 176 -24.18 -43.59 -27.08
CA GLU A 176 -25.02 -44.57 -26.37
C GLU A 176 -26.46 -44.06 -26.16
N ILE A 177 -26.62 -42.82 -25.69
CA ILE A 177 -27.94 -42.19 -25.51
C ILE A 177 -28.67 -42.08 -26.86
N LEU A 178 -27.97 -41.64 -27.91
CA LEU A 178 -28.53 -41.60 -29.25
C LEU A 178 -28.98 -42.98 -29.72
N GLY A 179 -28.16 -44.02 -29.48
CA GLY A 179 -28.51 -45.41 -29.79
C GLY A 179 -29.82 -45.85 -29.14
N GLN A 180 -29.97 -45.61 -27.84
CA GLN A 180 -31.19 -45.95 -27.10
C GLN A 180 -32.43 -45.21 -27.62
N VAL A 181 -32.30 -43.91 -27.92
CA VAL A 181 -33.40 -43.11 -28.48
C VAL A 181 -33.83 -43.63 -29.85
N VAL A 182 -32.88 -43.96 -30.71
CA VAL A 182 -33.16 -44.51 -32.05
C VAL A 182 -33.83 -45.88 -31.96
N GLU A 183 -33.37 -46.74 -31.06
CA GLU A 183 -33.98 -48.07 -30.82
C GLU A 183 -35.42 -47.92 -30.33
N GLN A 184 -35.67 -47.09 -29.32
CA GLN A 184 -37.04 -46.79 -28.84
C GLN A 184 -37.94 -46.22 -29.94
N MET A 185 -37.42 -45.32 -30.78
CA MET A 185 -38.16 -44.78 -31.91
C MET A 185 -38.49 -45.83 -32.97
N SER A 186 -37.62 -46.83 -33.16
CA SER A 186 -37.86 -47.92 -34.09
C SER A 186 -38.91 -48.92 -33.60
N GLU A 187 -38.97 -49.14 -32.28
CA GLU A 187 -39.98 -49.99 -31.63
C GLU A 187 -41.38 -49.36 -31.73
N ILE A 188 -41.53 -48.07 -31.42
CA ILE A 188 -42.82 -47.36 -31.52
C ILE A 188 -43.33 -47.23 -32.96
N SER A 189 -42.43 -47.16 -33.95
CA SER A 189 -42.78 -47.01 -35.36
C SER A 189 -43.15 -48.35 -36.03
N SER A 190 -42.85 -49.48 -35.36
CA SER A 190 -43.12 -50.84 -35.85
C SER A 190 -44.41 -51.45 -35.29
N THR A 191 -45.12 -50.73 -34.42
CA THR A 191 -46.45 -51.07 -33.85
C THR A 191 -47.56 -50.22 -34.46
#